data_AF-A0A919RGG6-F1
#
_entry.id   AF-A0A919RGG6-F1
#
_cell.length_a   1.000
_cell.length_b   1.000
_cell.length_c   1.000
_cell.angle_alpha   90.00
_cell.angle_beta   90.00
_cell.angle_gamma   90.00
#
_symmetry.space_group_name_H-M   'P 1'
#
loop_
_entity.id
_entity.type
_entity.pdbx_description
1 polymer ?
#
loop_
_entity_poly.entity_id
_entity_poly.type
_entity_poly.pdbx_seq_one_letter_code
_entity_poly.pdbx_strand_id
1 'polypeptide(L)'
;MHQVWDTWGLVVLAAALALPLAALVALVLTRHRVRREHPAPRRTAVADVAVVVGTAPWLWMILTPGSGQSVQLIPLVDLGEQIARMPPEAVFVQIVGNLLVFSALGAMLPVRSARFASITAVAAVAATASLSVEILQYVLRIERVSSVDDVILNTTGAVLAGLVTRRWWARR
;
A
#
# COMPACT_ATOMS: atom_id res chain seq x y z
N MET A 1 -8.47 16.68 14.88
CA MET A 1 -7.27 15.86 15.20
C MET A 1 -7.54 14.77 16.23
N HIS A 2 -8.20 15.03 17.37
CA HIS A 2 -8.52 14.01 18.38
C HIS A 2 -9.20 12.76 17.80
N GLN A 3 -10.26 12.93 16.99
CA GLN A 3 -10.97 11.82 16.34
C GLN A 3 -10.11 10.90 15.45
N VAL A 4 -9.14 11.46 14.75
CA VAL A 4 -8.22 10.69 13.88
C VAL A 4 -7.25 9.88 14.75
N TRP A 5 -6.80 10.46 15.86
CA TRP A 5 -5.92 9.79 16.81
C TRP A 5 -6.64 8.69 17.59
N ASP A 6 -7.90 8.89 17.94
CA ASP A 6 -8.72 7.89 18.62
C ASP A 6 -8.97 6.66 17.74
N THR A 7 -9.12 6.87 16.43
CA THR A 7 -9.35 5.77 15.46
C THR A 7 -8.06 5.10 15.00
N TRP A 8 -7.01 5.88 14.72
CA TRP A 8 -5.80 5.39 14.02
C TRP A 8 -4.52 5.47 14.84
N GLY A 9 -4.55 6.05 16.03
CA GLY A 9 -3.36 6.22 16.88
C GLY A 9 -2.69 4.90 17.21
N LEU A 10 -3.46 3.83 17.42
CA LEU A 10 -2.92 2.48 17.61
C LEU A 10 -2.17 1.95 16.39
N VAL A 11 -2.69 2.17 15.18
CA VAL A 11 -2.03 1.73 13.94
C VAL A 11 -0.75 2.53 13.71
N VAL A 12 -0.78 3.85 13.92
CA VAL A 12 0.39 4.72 13.78
C VAL A 12 1.47 4.32 14.78
N LEU A 13 1.09 4.09 16.04
CA LEU A 13 2.02 3.67 17.09
C LEU A 13 2.59 2.28 16.80
N ALA A 14 1.76 1.32 16.37
CA ALA A 14 2.21 -0.01 15.98
C ALA A 14 3.19 0.05 14.78
N ALA A 15 2.88 0.86 13.77
CA ALA A 15 3.76 1.06 12.61
C ALA A 15 5.10 1.69 13.02
N ALA A 16 5.08 2.68 13.91
CA ALA A 16 6.29 3.32 14.43
C ALA A 16 7.16 2.34 15.24
N LEU A 17 6.53 1.58 16.15
CA LEU A 17 7.20 0.56 16.96
C LEU A 17 7.69 -0.64 16.13
N ALA A 18 7.10 -0.87 14.95
CA ALA A 18 7.57 -1.89 14.03
C ALA A 18 8.88 -1.50 13.33
N LEU A 19 9.28 -0.22 13.29
CA LEU A 19 10.49 0.20 12.55
C LEU A 19 11.80 -0.38 13.11
N PRO A 20 12.07 -0.39 14.43
CA PRO A 20 13.26 -1.05 14.99
C PRO A 20 13.24 -2.57 14.73
N LEU A 21 12.07 -3.20 14.86
CA LEU A 21 11.90 -4.62 14.57
C LEU A 21 12.13 -4.91 13.08
N ALA A 22 11.64 -4.06 12.19
CA ALA A 22 11.86 -4.15 10.75
C ALA A 22 13.34 -4.10 10.40
N ALA A 23 14.10 -3.18 11.02
CA ALA A 23 15.54 -3.10 10.85
C ALA A 23 16.23 -4.40 11.31
N LEU A 24 15.85 -4.93 12.48
CA LEU A 24 16.37 -6.21 12.96
C LEU A 24 16.05 -7.37 12.01
N VAL A 25 14.80 -7.47 11.55
CA VAL A 25 14.36 -8.50 10.60
C VAL A 25 15.12 -8.37 9.28
N ALA A 26 15.33 -7.16 8.76
CA ALA A 26 16.11 -6.94 7.55
C ALA A 26 17.58 -7.40 7.71
N LEU A 27 18.18 -7.15 8.88
CA LEU A 27 19.53 -7.63 9.21
C LEU A 27 19.59 -9.16 9.30
N VAL A 28 18.64 -9.78 9.99
CA VAL A 28 18.57 -11.25 10.13
C VAL A 28 18.32 -11.91 8.78
N LEU A 29 17.37 -11.41 7.98
CA LEU A 29 17.08 -11.91 6.63
C LEU A 29 18.27 -11.73 5.69
N THR A 30 18.97 -10.60 5.79
CA THR A 30 20.22 -10.39 5.05
C THR A 30 21.23 -11.47 5.40
N ARG A 31 21.50 -11.69 6.69
CA ARG A 31 22.47 -12.71 7.15
C ARG A 31 22.06 -14.11 6.70
N HIS A 32 20.77 -14.43 6.78
CA HIS A 32 20.23 -15.71 6.32
C HIS A 32 20.44 -15.90 4.81
N ARG A 33 20.17 -14.87 4.00
CA ARG A 33 20.33 -14.90 2.55
C ARG A 33 21.79 -14.98 2.10
N VAL A 34 22.71 -14.33 2.83
CA VAL A 34 24.15 -14.47 2.62
C VAL A 34 24.58 -15.93 2.83
N ARG A 35 24.12 -16.58 3.90
CA ARG A 35 24.41 -18.01 4.18
C ARG A 35 23.84 -18.97 3.14
N ARG A 36 22.81 -18.55 2.39
CA ARG A 36 22.16 -19.32 1.32
C ARG A 36 22.65 -18.92 -0.08
N GLU A 37 23.70 -18.11 -0.17
CA GLU A 37 24.28 -17.62 -1.44
C GLU A 37 23.27 -16.94 -2.37
N HIS A 38 22.23 -16.31 -1.79
CA HIS A 38 21.17 -15.68 -2.55
C HIS A 38 21.71 -14.43 -3.29
N PRO A 39 21.30 -14.18 -4.56
CA PRO A 39 21.73 -12.98 -5.29
C PRO A 39 21.25 -11.70 -4.59
N ALA A 40 22.16 -10.73 -4.43
CA ALA A 40 21.92 -9.42 -3.80
C ALA A 40 21.15 -9.53 -2.44
N PRO A 41 21.72 -10.20 -1.43
CA PRO A 41 21.00 -10.59 -0.21
C PRO A 41 20.48 -9.38 0.59
N ARG A 42 21.28 -8.31 0.69
CA ARG A 42 20.89 -7.05 1.35
C ARG A 42 19.72 -6.36 0.65
N ARG A 43 19.85 -6.11 -0.65
CA ARG A 43 18.84 -5.40 -1.46
C ARG A 43 17.49 -6.12 -1.39
N THR A 44 17.51 -7.43 -1.57
CA THR A 44 16.29 -8.23 -1.57
C THR A 44 15.65 -8.28 -0.18
N ALA A 45 16.44 -8.41 0.89
CA ALA A 45 15.91 -8.45 2.26
C ALA A 45 15.27 -7.11 2.66
N VAL A 46 15.96 -5.99 2.36
CA VAL A 46 15.44 -4.65 2.61
C VAL A 46 14.15 -4.42 1.83
N ALA A 47 14.11 -4.78 0.54
CA ALA A 47 12.92 -4.62 -0.27
C ALA A 47 11.73 -5.40 0.30
N ASP A 48 11.92 -6.68 0.65
CA ASP A 48 10.81 -7.50 1.17
C ASP A 48 10.28 -6.97 2.51
N VAL A 49 11.17 -6.55 3.42
CA VAL A 49 10.76 -5.93 4.70
C VAL A 49 10.06 -4.59 4.48
N ALA A 50 10.58 -3.75 3.58
CA ALA A 50 9.99 -2.45 3.29
C ALA A 50 8.60 -2.58 2.65
N VAL A 51 8.37 -3.57 1.78
CA VAL A 51 7.02 -3.88 1.27
C VAL A 51 6.08 -4.20 2.42
N VAL A 52 6.45 -5.13 3.31
CA VAL A 52 5.58 -5.57 4.41
C VAL A 52 5.27 -4.43 5.36
N VAL A 53 6.31 -3.78 5.89
CA VAL A 53 6.15 -2.73 6.92
C VAL A 53 5.54 -1.46 6.35
N GLY A 54 5.79 -1.16 5.08
CA GLY A 54 5.23 0.01 4.41
C GLY A 54 3.80 -0.20 3.89
N THR A 55 3.33 -1.44 3.70
CA THR A 55 1.98 -1.73 3.15
C THR A 55 1.01 -2.22 4.24
N ALA A 56 1.48 -3.01 5.21
CA ALA A 56 0.62 -3.64 6.22
C ALA A 56 -0.19 -2.65 7.08
N PRO A 57 0.35 -1.49 7.53
CA PRO A 57 -0.44 -0.51 8.27
C PRO A 57 -1.63 0.01 7.46
N TRP A 58 -1.44 0.28 6.17
CA TRP A 58 -2.51 0.73 5.29
C TRP A 58 -3.56 -0.35 5.05
N LEU A 59 -3.13 -1.60 4.82
CA LEU A 59 -4.05 -2.73 4.70
C LEU A 59 -4.88 -2.92 5.98
N TRP A 60 -4.26 -2.78 7.15
CA TRP A 60 -5.00 -2.80 8.42
C TRP A 60 -6.03 -1.66 8.48
N MET A 61 -5.63 -0.43 8.11
CA MET A 61 -6.55 0.70 8.12
C MET A 61 -7.76 0.48 7.20
N ILE A 62 -7.55 0.04 5.95
CA ILE A 62 -8.64 -0.14 4.97
C ILE A 62 -9.50 -1.38 5.22
N LEU A 63 -8.96 -2.41 5.89
CA LEU A 63 -9.68 -3.61 6.30
C LEU A 63 -10.33 -3.49 7.69
N THR A 64 -10.16 -2.37 8.39
CA THR A 64 -10.92 -2.09 9.61
C THR A 64 -12.37 -1.74 9.21
N PRO A 65 -13.39 -2.38 9.81
CA PRO A 65 -14.80 -2.09 9.53
C PRO A 65 -15.13 -0.61 9.67
N GLY A 66 -15.79 -0.05 8.64
CA GLY A 66 -16.41 1.27 8.73
C GLY A 66 -17.79 1.19 9.37
N SER A 67 -18.52 2.31 9.34
CA SER A 67 -19.86 2.44 9.93
C SER A 67 -20.97 2.61 8.89
N GLY A 68 -20.77 2.19 7.63
CA GLY A 68 -21.81 2.32 6.60
C GLY A 68 -21.50 1.56 5.30
N GLN A 69 -22.46 0.77 4.83
CA GLN A 69 -22.38 0.07 3.54
C GLN A 69 -22.87 0.98 2.41
N SER A 70 -22.02 1.22 1.42
CA SER A 70 -22.45 1.59 0.07
C SER A 70 -21.48 0.98 -0.93
N VAL A 71 -21.90 0.68 -2.15
CA VAL A 71 -21.01 0.18 -3.21
C VAL A 71 -21.13 1.18 -4.36
N GLN A 72 -20.01 1.77 -4.78
CA GLN A 72 -19.95 2.76 -5.86
C GLN A 72 -19.33 2.11 -7.09
N LEU A 73 -20.19 1.83 -8.07
CA LEU A 73 -19.83 1.09 -9.28
C LEU A 73 -19.44 2.01 -10.45
N ILE A 74 -19.76 3.31 -10.39
CA ILE A 74 -19.50 4.27 -11.47
C ILE A 74 -18.28 5.11 -11.10
N PRO A 75 -17.11 4.86 -11.71
CA PRO A 75 -15.89 5.60 -11.39
C PRO A 75 -16.05 7.09 -11.72
N LEU A 76 -15.36 7.95 -10.96
CA LEU A 76 -15.18 9.40 -11.21
C LEU A 76 -16.43 10.30 -11.06
N VAL A 77 -17.64 9.82 -11.36
CA VAL A 77 -18.89 10.58 -11.13
C VAL A 77 -19.23 10.61 -9.65
N ASP A 78 -19.21 9.43 -9.02
CA ASP A 78 -19.46 9.29 -7.59
C ASP A 78 -18.36 9.99 -6.78
N LEU A 79 -17.10 9.95 -7.25
CA LEU A 79 -15.98 10.70 -6.67
C LEU A 79 -16.23 12.21 -6.70
N GLY A 80 -16.69 12.76 -7.83
CA GLY A 80 -16.97 14.19 -7.97
C GLY A 80 -18.10 14.65 -7.05
N GLU A 81 -19.18 13.87 -6.94
CA GLU A 81 -20.28 14.16 -6.02
C GLU A 81 -19.88 14.01 -4.56
N GLN A 82 -19.05 13.02 -4.23
CA GLN A 82 -18.50 12.84 -2.89
C GLN A 82 -17.58 13.99 -2.48
N ILE A 83 -16.68 14.41 -3.37
CA ILE A 83 -15.75 15.53 -3.14
C ILE A 83 -16.54 16.83 -2.89
N ALA A 84 -17.65 17.04 -3.61
CA ALA A 84 -18.50 18.21 -3.42
C ALA A 84 -19.25 18.23 -2.09
N ARG A 85 -19.48 17.06 -1.47
CA ARG A 85 -20.24 16.91 -0.22
C ARG A 85 -19.34 16.72 1.02
N MET A 86 -18.10 16.31 0.84
CA MET A 86 -17.14 16.09 1.93
C MET A 86 -16.36 17.36 2.28
N PRO A 87 -15.98 17.55 3.56
CA PRO A 87 -15.06 18.61 3.93
C PRO A 87 -13.69 18.38 3.24
N PRO A 88 -12.96 19.45 2.84
CA PRO A 88 -11.72 19.32 2.06
C PRO A 88 -10.65 18.44 2.71
N GLU A 89 -10.60 18.43 4.04
CA GLU A 89 -9.70 17.59 4.83
C GLU A 89 -9.98 16.09 4.67
N ALA A 90 -11.25 15.69 4.57
CA ALA A 90 -11.63 14.30 4.36
C ALA A 90 -11.29 13.84 2.94
N VAL A 91 -11.50 14.71 1.94
CA VAL A 91 -11.11 14.45 0.55
C VAL A 91 -9.60 14.23 0.44
N PHE A 92 -8.81 15.09 1.08
CA PHE A 92 -7.36 14.95 1.08
C PHE A 92 -6.92 13.61 1.69
N VAL A 93 -7.50 13.23 2.84
CA VAL A 93 -7.18 11.95 3.49
C VAL A 93 -7.58 10.76 2.62
N GLN A 94 -8.74 10.80 1.94
CA GLN A 94 -9.18 9.74 1.03
C GLN A 94 -8.19 9.57 -0.13
N ILE A 95 -7.86 10.65 -0.83
CA ILE A 95 -6.98 10.60 -2.01
C ILE A 95 -5.56 10.17 -1.59
N VAL A 96 -4.98 10.83 -0.59
CA VAL A 96 -3.61 10.55 -0.15
C VAL A 96 -3.52 9.18 0.51
N GLY A 97 -4.49 8.80 1.33
CA GLY A 97 -4.54 7.49 1.98
C GLY A 97 -4.49 6.36 0.96
N ASN A 98 -5.35 6.43 -0.07
CA ASN A 98 -5.38 5.43 -1.14
C ASN A 98 -4.08 5.41 -1.95
N LEU A 99 -3.54 6.58 -2.36
CA LEU A 99 -2.23 6.62 -3.04
C LEU A 99 -1.12 5.93 -2.22
N LEU A 100 -1.20 5.93 -0.89
CA LEU A 100 -0.17 5.34 -0.04
C LEU A 100 -0.32 3.83 0.18
N VAL A 101 -1.50 3.23 -0.02
CA VAL A 101 -1.77 1.80 0.28
C VAL A 101 -0.73 0.87 -0.35
N PHE A 102 -0.52 0.94 -1.66
CA PHE A 102 0.46 0.11 -2.38
C PHE A 102 1.72 0.87 -2.81
N SER A 103 1.96 2.07 -2.26
CA SER A 103 3.18 2.84 -2.57
C SER A 103 4.46 2.08 -2.21
N ALA A 104 4.52 1.46 -1.02
CA ALA A 104 5.69 0.69 -0.61
C ALA A 104 5.91 -0.56 -1.49
N LEU A 105 4.82 -1.25 -1.85
CA LEU A 105 4.84 -2.36 -2.81
C LEU A 105 5.41 -1.91 -4.16
N GLY A 106 4.85 -0.85 -4.75
CA GLY A 106 5.27 -0.33 -6.05
C GLY A 106 6.70 0.19 -6.07
N ALA A 107 7.16 0.82 -4.98
CA ALA A 107 8.53 1.27 -4.81
C ALA A 107 9.54 0.10 -4.78
N MET A 108 9.24 -0.96 -4.03
CA MET A 108 10.24 -1.97 -3.69
C MET A 108 10.21 -3.18 -4.62
N LEU A 109 9.10 -3.47 -5.29
CA LEU A 109 8.97 -4.58 -6.24
C LEU A 109 10.04 -4.55 -7.37
N PRO A 110 10.27 -3.44 -8.08
CA PRO A 110 11.30 -3.37 -9.12
C PRO A 110 12.73 -3.33 -8.56
N VAL A 111 12.92 -2.84 -7.32
CA VAL A 111 14.20 -2.92 -6.59
C VAL A 111 14.52 -4.36 -6.20
N ARG A 112 13.49 -5.15 -5.86
CA ARG A 112 13.62 -6.55 -5.47
C ARG A 112 14.02 -7.46 -6.63
N SER A 113 13.41 -7.30 -7.80
CA SER A 113 13.58 -8.23 -8.92
C SER A 113 13.47 -7.56 -10.29
N ALA A 114 14.39 -7.89 -11.18
CA ALA A 114 14.40 -7.39 -12.56
C ALA A 114 13.21 -7.93 -13.39
N ARG A 115 12.52 -8.98 -12.91
CA ARG A 115 11.25 -9.46 -13.48
C ARG A 115 10.15 -8.39 -13.42
N PHE A 116 10.16 -7.56 -12.38
CA PHE A 116 9.14 -6.53 -12.13
C PHE A 116 9.66 -5.11 -12.37
N ALA A 117 10.87 -4.96 -12.93
CA ALA A 117 11.48 -3.67 -13.24
C ALA A 117 10.86 -3.00 -14.49
N SER A 118 9.53 -2.91 -14.52
CA SER A 118 8.77 -2.15 -15.52
C SER A 118 7.54 -1.51 -14.89
N ILE A 119 7.14 -0.35 -15.41
CA ILE A 119 5.96 0.38 -14.93
C ILE A 119 4.71 -0.48 -15.08
N THR A 120 4.56 -1.17 -16.22
CA THR A 120 3.43 -2.06 -16.49
C THR A 120 3.36 -3.22 -15.49
N ALA A 121 4.51 -3.80 -15.11
CA ALA A 121 4.52 -4.88 -14.11
C ALA A 121 4.11 -4.36 -12.72
N VAL A 122 4.61 -3.18 -12.33
CA VAL A 122 4.19 -2.53 -11.08
C VAL A 122 2.69 -2.24 -11.08
N ALA A 123 2.18 -1.63 -12.16
CA ALA A 123 0.76 -1.32 -12.30
C ALA A 123 -0.11 -2.59 -12.25
N ALA A 124 0.26 -3.64 -12.98
CA ALA A 124 -0.49 -4.90 -12.99
C ALA A 124 -0.54 -5.56 -11.60
N VAL A 125 0.59 -5.61 -10.89
CA VAL A 125 0.64 -6.19 -9.53
C VAL A 125 -0.18 -5.34 -8.55
N ALA A 126 -0.04 -4.01 -8.59
CA ALA A 126 -0.79 -3.12 -7.70
C ALA A 126 -2.30 -3.15 -7.97
N ALA A 127 -2.72 -3.15 -9.24
CA ALA A 127 -4.12 -3.26 -9.62
C ALA A 127 -4.72 -4.60 -9.18
N THR A 128 -3.99 -5.71 -9.37
CA THR A 128 -4.45 -7.03 -8.91
C THR A 128 -4.55 -7.11 -7.39
N ALA A 129 -3.57 -6.55 -6.68
CA ALA A 129 -3.59 -6.49 -5.21
C ALA A 129 -4.75 -5.63 -4.71
N SER A 130 -5.00 -4.47 -5.33
CA SER A 130 -6.11 -3.60 -4.95
C SER A 130 -7.46 -4.20 -5.24
N LEU A 131 -7.64 -4.84 -6.39
CA LEU A 131 -8.86 -5.57 -6.70
C LEU A 131 -9.10 -6.71 -5.70
N SER A 132 -8.04 -7.38 -5.25
CA SER A 132 -8.13 -8.43 -4.23
C SER A 132 -8.60 -7.86 -2.88
N VAL A 133 -8.16 -6.65 -2.52
CA VAL A 133 -8.63 -5.94 -1.31
C VAL A 133 -10.11 -5.57 -1.43
N GLU A 134 -10.53 -5.03 -2.57
CA GLU A 134 -11.95 -4.70 -2.82
C GLU A 134 -12.84 -5.95 -2.69
N ILE A 135 -12.43 -7.05 -3.33
CA ILE A 135 -13.13 -8.34 -3.22
C ILE A 135 -13.20 -8.79 -1.76
N LEU A 136 -12.11 -8.65 -1.01
CA LEU A 136 -12.07 -9.03 0.40
C LEU A 136 -13.00 -8.17 1.25
N GLN A 137 -13.02 -6.86 1.03
CA GLN A 137 -13.93 -5.93 1.71
C GLN A 137 -15.39 -6.27 1.41
N TYR A 138 -15.71 -6.58 0.15
CA TYR A 138 -17.04 -7.00 -0.28
C TYR A 138 -17.45 -8.33 0.38
N VAL A 139 -16.60 -9.36 0.32
CA VAL A 139 -16.89 -10.69 0.87
C VAL A 139 -17.01 -10.66 2.39
N LEU A 140 -16.13 -9.93 3.08
CA LEU A 140 -16.15 -9.79 4.53
C LEU A 140 -17.20 -8.79 5.03
N ARG A 141 -17.94 -8.14 4.13
CA ARG A 141 -18.93 -7.10 4.45
C ARG A 141 -18.34 -6.01 5.36
N ILE A 142 -17.09 -5.66 5.10
CA ILE A 142 -16.44 -4.54 5.76
C ILE A 142 -17.23 -3.33 5.29
N GLU A 143 -18.02 -2.71 6.18
CA GLU A 143 -18.97 -1.64 5.87
C GLU A 143 -18.25 -0.37 5.42
N ARG A 144 -17.65 -0.45 4.24
CA ARG A 144 -16.93 0.58 3.54
C ARG A 144 -17.41 0.63 2.11
N VAL A 145 -17.21 1.80 1.53
CA VAL A 145 -17.50 2.04 0.12
C VAL A 145 -16.50 1.29 -0.72
N SER A 146 -16.90 0.17 -1.32
CA SER A 146 -16.10 -0.47 -2.36
C SER A 146 -16.23 0.38 -3.63
N SER A 147 -15.09 0.88 -4.14
CA SER A 147 -15.05 1.80 -5.28
C SER A 147 -13.92 1.45 -6.23
N VAL A 148 -14.23 1.47 -7.52
CA VAL A 148 -13.23 1.37 -8.60
C VAL A 148 -12.20 2.51 -8.49
N ASP A 149 -12.57 3.66 -7.92
CA ASP A 149 -11.66 4.78 -7.72
C ASP A 149 -10.51 4.45 -6.76
N ASP A 150 -10.75 3.63 -5.74
CA ASP A 150 -9.71 3.20 -4.79
C ASP A 150 -8.67 2.32 -5.50
N VAL A 151 -9.12 1.43 -6.41
CA VAL A 151 -8.21 0.64 -7.27
C VAL A 151 -7.34 1.53 -8.15
N ILE A 152 -7.93 2.57 -8.75
CA ILE A 152 -7.21 3.52 -9.60
C ILE A 152 -6.17 4.30 -8.77
N LEU A 153 -6.57 4.84 -7.62
CA LEU A 153 -5.69 5.59 -6.73
C LEU A 153 -4.56 4.73 -6.19
N ASN A 154 -4.86 3.55 -5.64
CA ASN A 154 -3.85 2.65 -5.09
C ASN A 154 -2.83 2.22 -6.17
N THR A 155 -3.31 1.94 -7.39
CA THR A 155 -2.45 1.59 -8.54
C THR A 155 -1.58 2.77 -8.96
N THR A 156 -2.15 3.97 -9.03
CA THR A 156 -1.44 5.21 -9.37
C THR A 156 -0.33 5.49 -8.35
N GLY A 157 -0.64 5.37 -7.06
CA GLY A 157 0.32 5.53 -5.98
C GLY A 157 1.50 4.56 -6.07
N ALA A 158 1.22 3.27 -6.34
CA ALA A 158 2.25 2.27 -6.56
C ALA A 158 3.16 2.61 -7.75
N VAL A 159 2.60 3.07 -8.87
CA VAL A 159 3.36 3.49 -10.05
C VAL A 159 4.25 4.70 -9.75
N LEU A 160 3.70 5.73 -9.10
CA LEU A 160 4.45 6.92 -8.71
C LEU A 160 5.62 6.57 -7.79
N ALA A 161 5.38 5.74 -6.78
CA ALA A 161 6.41 5.28 -5.87
C ALA A 161 7.48 4.40 -6.56
N GLY A 162 7.07 3.57 -7.53
CA GLY A 162 7.96 2.82 -8.41
C GLY A 162 8.87 3.73 -9.25
N LEU A 163 8.34 4.84 -9.76
CA LEU A 163 9.11 5.83 -10.51
C LEU A 163 10.13 6.56 -9.63
N VAL A 164 9.77 6.91 -8.39
CA VAL A 164 10.70 7.53 -7.41
C VAL A 164 11.92 6.63 -7.18
N THR A 165 11.73 5.30 -7.23
CA THR A 165 12.79 4.33 -6.99
C THR A 165 13.52 3.84 -8.23
N ARG A 166 13.21 4.39 -9.42
CA ARG A 166 13.71 3.94 -10.73
C ARG A 166 15.22 3.75 -10.81
N ARG A 167 16.00 4.60 -10.14
CA ARG A 167 17.47 4.52 -10.12
C ARG A 167 18.02 3.27 -9.42
N TRP A 168 17.24 2.65 -8.54
CA TRP A 168 17.63 1.47 -7.75
C TRP A 168 17.02 0.17 -8.25
N TRP A 169 16.29 0.20 -9.38
CA TRP A 169 15.70 -1.00 -9.96
C TRP A 169 16.77 -2.06 -10.23
N ALA A 170 16.41 -3.31 -9.96
CA ALA A 170 17.29 -4.44 -10.23
C ALA A 170 17.58 -4.48 -11.73
N ARG A 171 18.87 -4.54 -12.07
CA ARG A 171 19.33 -4.75 -13.44
C ARG A 171 19.30 -6.24 -13.75
N ARG A 172 18.97 -6.56 -15.01
CA ARG A 172 19.08 -7.91 -15.54
C ARG A 172 20.55 -8.30 -15.69
#